data_AF-A0A2W7QEM5-F1
#
_entry.id   AF-A0A2W7QEM5-F1
#
_cell.length_a   1.000
_cell.length_b   1.000
_cell.length_c   1.000
_cell.angle_alpha   90.00
_cell.angle_beta   90.00
_cell.angle_gamma   90.00
#
_symmetry.space_group_name_H-M   'P 1'
#
loop_
_entity.id
_entity.type
_entity.pdbx_description
1 polymer ?
#
loop_
_entity_poly.entity_id
_entity_poly.type
_entity_poly.pdbx_seq_one_letter_code
_entity_poly.pdbx_strand_id
1 'polypeptide(L)' 'IWLMTREYAYNAQDVLWRRSKLGLRLDTAQAAALEEWMARHEKQVMRAAE' A
#
# COMPACT_ATOMS: atom_id res chain seq x y z
N ILE A 1 3.26 5.51 -3.06
CA ILE A 1 3.63 6.53 -2.05
C ILE A 1 2.45 7.42 -1.68
N TRP A 2 1.73 8.05 -2.63
CA TRP A 2 0.62 8.98 -2.29
C TRP A 2 -0.40 8.45 -1.27
N LEU A 3 -0.94 7.23 -1.48
CA LEU A 3 -1.87 6.62 -0.51
C LEU A 3 -1.25 6.41 0.88
N MET A 4 0.04 6.12 0.94
CA MET A 4 0.77 5.92 2.20
C MET A 4 1.05 7.25 2.91
N THR A 5 1.39 8.32 2.16
CA THR A 5 1.75 9.63 2.72
C THR A 5 0.55 10.53 3.02
N ARG A 6 -0.50 10.48 2.20
CA ARG A 6 -1.64 11.42 2.26
C ARG A 6 -2.88 10.79 2.86
N GLU A 7 -3.04 9.48 2.73
CA GLU A 7 -4.22 8.74 3.20
C GLU A 7 -3.91 7.70 4.28
N TYR A 8 -2.67 7.75 4.80
CA TYR A 8 -2.20 6.91 5.90
C TYR A 8 -2.42 5.40 5.67
N ALA A 9 -2.21 4.92 4.44
CA ALA A 9 -2.21 3.49 4.14
C ALA A 9 -0.90 2.86 4.65
N TYR A 10 -0.96 2.11 5.75
CA TYR A 10 0.22 1.52 6.39
C TYR A 10 0.57 0.14 5.81
N ASN A 11 -0.42 -0.58 5.32
CA ASN A 11 -0.24 -1.93 4.77
C ASN A 11 -1.05 -2.13 3.49
N ALA A 12 -0.79 -3.24 2.80
CA ALA A 12 -1.49 -3.58 1.56
C ALA A 12 -3.01 -3.72 1.78
N GLN A 13 -3.48 -4.16 2.95
CA GLN A 13 -4.92 -4.29 3.22
C GLN A 13 -5.64 -2.93 3.21
N ASP A 14 -4.99 -1.86 3.66
CA ASP A 14 -5.57 -0.52 3.61
C ASP A 14 -5.83 -0.08 2.16
N VAL A 15 -4.86 -0.33 1.28
CA VAL A 15 -4.98 -0.04 -0.16
C VAL A 15 -6.04 -0.95 -0.80
N LEU A 16 -5.94 -2.25 -0.55
CA LEU A 16 -6.78 -3.28 -1.17
C LEU A 16 -8.24 -3.17 -0.76
N TRP A 17 -8.55 -2.83 0.49
CA TRP A 17 -9.90 -2.96 1.03
C TRP A 17 -10.53 -1.65 1.52
N ARG A 18 -9.75 -0.65 1.94
CA ARG A 18 -10.29 0.61 2.46
C ARG A 18 -10.29 1.73 1.41
N ARG A 19 -9.21 1.87 0.63
CA ARG A 19 -9.04 2.98 -0.31
C ARG A 19 -9.50 2.70 -1.74
N SER A 20 -9.27 1.49 -2.23
CA SER A 20 -9.49 1.21 -3.67
C SER A 20 -10.32 -0.03 -3.99
N LYS A 21 -10.64 -0.88 -2.99
CA LYS A 21 -11.37 -2.16 -3.17
C LYS A 21 -10.73 -3.10 -4.22
N LEU A 22 -9.42 -2.95 -4.46
CA LEU A 22 -8.67 -3.79 -5.39
C LEU A 22 -8.57 -5.25 -4.93
N GLY A 23 -8.78 -5.52 -3.64
CA GLY A 23 -8.84 -6.89 -3.12
C GLY A 23 -9.97 -7.75 -3.72
N LEU A 24 -10.97 -7.14 -4.37
CA LEU A 24 -12.01 -7.86 -5.10
C LEU A 24 -11.56 -8.33 -6.49
N ARG A 25 -10.43 -7.82 -7.00
CA ARG A 25 -9.95 -8.05 -8.37
C ARG A 25 -8.57 -8.68 -8.43
N LEU A 26 -7.74 -8.43 -7.42
CA LEU A 26 -6.38 -8.95 -7.35
C LEU A 26 -6.38 -10.34 -6.71
N ASP A 27 -5.57 -11.23 -7.26
CA ASP A 27 -5.30 -12.53 -6.66
C ASP A 27 -4.30 -12.41 -5.49
N THR A 28 -4.08 -13.53 -4.80
CA THR A 28 -3.22 -13.58 -3.61
C THR A 28 -1.75 -13.27 -3.93
N ALA A 29 -1.27 -13.63 -5.12
CA ALA A 29 0.11 -13.37 -5.52
C ALA A 29 0.31 -11.88 -5.82
N GLN A 30 -0.66 -11.24 -6.46
CA GLN A 30 -0.66 -9.81 -6.71
C GLN A 30 -0.79 -9.00 -5.42
N ALA A 31 -1.60 -9.47 -4.45
CA ALA A 31 -1.69 -8.86 -3.13
C ALA A 31 -0.35 -8.95 -2.37
N ALA A 32 0.34 -10.09 -2.43
CA ALA A 32 1.66 -10.28 -1.83
C ALA A 32 2.73 -9.38 -2.48
N ALA A 33 2.70 -9.26 -3.81
CA ALA A 33 3.60 -8.35 -4.53
C ALA A 33 3.38 -6.88 -4.14
N LEU A 34 2.14 -6.48 -3.88
CA LEU A 34 1.82 -5.14 -3.37
C LEU A 34 2.37 -4.95 -1.95
N GLU A 35 2.23 -5.94 -1.07
CA GLU A 35 2.77 -5.89 0.29
C GLU A 35 4.30 -5.74 0.30
N GLU A 36 5.01 -6.57 -0.48
CA GLU A 36 6.46 -6.45 -0.64
C GLU A 36 6.88 -5.09 -1.20
N TRP A 37 6.15 -4.58 -2.19
CA TRP A 37 6.42 -3.26 -2.75
C TRP A 37 6.26 -2.16 -1.70
N MET A 38 5.18 -2.19 -0.92
CA MET A 38 4.95 -1.22 0.15
C MET A 38 6.03 -1.28 1.22
N ALA A 39 6.44 -2.48 1.64
CA ALA A 39 7.51 -2.66 2.64
C ALA A 39 8.85 -2.09 2.14
N ARG A 40 9.19 -2.27 0.85
CA ARG A 40 10.42 -1.70 0.27
C ARG A 40 10.39 -0.17 0.18
N HIS A 41 9.20 0.42 0.08
CA HIS A 41 9.03 1.87 -0.09
C HIS A 41 8.66 2.62 1.19
N GLU A 42 8.49 1.92 2.33
CA GLU A 42 8.21 2.52 3.64
C GLU A 42 9.21 3.64 4.00
N LYS A 43 10.51 3.39 3.78
CA LYS A 43 11.56 4.39 4.03
C LYS A 43 11.43 5.64 3.16
N GLN A 44 10.90 5.50 1.94
CA GLN A 44 10.66 6.63 1.04
C GLN A 44 9.40 7.41 1.44
N VAL A 45 8.40 6.73 1.98
CA VAL A 45 7.19 7.35 2.54
C VAL A 45 7.55 8.21 3.76
N MET A 46 8.40 7.70 4.66
CA MET A 46 8.86 8.47 5.82
C MET A 46 9.60 9.76 5.43
N ARG A 47 10.51 9.70 4.44
CA ARG A 47 11.20 10.89 3.93
C ARG A 47 10.29 11.89 3.22
N ALA A 48 9.16 11.45 2.69
CA ALA A 48 8.21 12.32 1.98
C ALA A 48 7.14 12.91 2.93
N ALA A 49 7.12 12.47 4.19
CA ALA A 49 6.25 12.99 5.25
C ALA A 49 6.92 14.08 6.09
N GLU A 50 8.25 14.25 5.98
CA GLU A 50 9.03 15.40 6.45
C GLU A 50 8.86 16.62 5.54
#